data_AF-A0A1H6FAY3-F1
#
_entry.id   AF-A0A1H6FAY3-F1
#
_cell.length_a   1.000
_cell.length_b   1.000
_cell.length_c   1.000
_cell.angle_alpha   90.00
_cell.angle_beta   90.00
_cell.angle_gamma   90.00
#
_symmetry.space_group_name_H-M   'P 1'
#
loop_
_entity.id
_entity.type
_entity.pdbx_description
1 polymer ?
#
loop_
_entity_poly.entity_id
_entity_poly.type
_entity_poly.pdbx_seq_one_letter_code
_entity_poly.pdbx_strand_id
1 'polypeptide(L)'
;MYEQTILRQALHIKFIKFIAFVMLLLGGVNAATAAQWPDISCYQADENLRLQGVCAAYEGIDYTFDLAFIAKANDPTGYYWRAENLIAADTIHSDCVQVDTVLRMTEICAHYQGVLYRFAMDLFADAQDPAHLHFVMDQTTLAALDTTDANTPLPGNRRTSNGMLFEVDGLKVLKVWGSHYERGFAHGFLLQREIADMWNHYIFPSLLGGDSATYNWVHDYMRLNYVIDERYMEEARGLLAGYNAFADPMPRYIDAIARELDEWDILMLSNIEGIATAAWRWHEGFDGTITQPTGAANTQPYVGPGCSSSSAWGANTADASDINGTVLIRNTDWDAHPAFLRNHLLLVSVPAESDEQAWLSPTWPGSFWALSGMNESGIAAVEQTGDSLLAAPYAGEAHPTPTGLSTRKGLEMKDYNADGISSVDDVVAAILDYDHTGTWIVHVVGPNSTPKIVEISYPHSFFVRGVEDNTSSLNYSHDAHAYPVEDFGEMLLVTNFHFRTQAGYTHLGYPEDWRYSRLVAQFYNKPMLASLDDYWTRFTQATGFVNDQAIYEDYPENFTTGTIQTMLFLPETRSLRLSTATGNRAAHLNTPVNTTLEMLLNRR
;
A
#
# COMPACT_ATOMS: atom_id res chain seq x y z
N MET A 1 29.36 41.89 -31.50
CA MET A 1 28.38 40.79 -31.57
C MET A 1 28.80 39.67 -32.55
N TYR A 2 30.10 39.38 -32.71
CA TYR A 2 30.57 38.22 -33.49
C TYR A 2 31.79 37.50 -32.88
N GLU A 3 32.14 37.78 -31.62
CA GLU A 3 33.27 37.14 -30.93
C GLU A 3 32.90 36.35 -29.66
N GLN A 4 31.63 36.38 -29.21
CA GLN A 4 31.20 35.60 -28.03
C GLN A 4 30.60 34.23 -28.34
N THR A 5 30.38 33.89 -29.61
CA THR A 5 29.84 32.57 -29.99
C THR A 5 30.96 31.52 -30.19
N ILE A 6 32.20 31.95 -30.45
CA ILE A 6 33.34 31.03 -30.70
C ILE A 6 34.05 30.61 -29.40
N LEU A 7 33.91 31.36 -28.30
CA LEU A 7 34.52 31.00 -27.02
C LEU A 7 33.76 29.91 -26.24
N ARG A 8 32.44 29.71 -26.50
CA ARG A 8 31.64 28.67 -25.81
C ARG A 8 31.82 27.27 -26.39
N GLN A 9 32.23 27.12 -27.64
CA GLN A 9 32.51 25.79 -28.23
C GLN A 9 33.95 25.30 -27.99
N ALA A 10 34.89 26.20 -27.63
CA ALA A 10 36.28 25.81 -27.34
C ALA A 10 36.53 25.41 -25.86
N LEU A 11 35.62 25.74 -24.93
CA LEU A 11 35.75 25.36 -23.51
C LEU A 11 35.17 23.97 -23.17
N HIS A 12 34.21 23.46 -23.96
CA HIS A 12 33.58 22.16 -23.70
C HIS A 12 34.48 20.96 -24.05
N ILE A 13 35.41 21.13 -25.00
CA ILE A 13 36.32 20.06 -25.48
C ILE A 13 37.59 19.94 -24.62
N LYS A 14 37.93 20.97 -23.82
CA LYS A 14 39.13 20.96 -22.95
C LYS A 14 38.86 20.45 -21.52
N PHE A 15 37.61 20.45 -21.07
CA PHE A 15 37.22 19.95 -19.75
C PHE A 15 37.24 18.40 -19.71
N ILE A 16 36.79 17.74 -20.79
CA ILE A 16 36.76 16.28 -20.91
C ILE A 16 38.18 15.65 -20.94
N LYS A 17 39.18 16.37 -21.48
CA LYS A 17 40.58 15.88 -21.51
C LYS A 17 41.35 16.06 -20.19
N PHE A 18 40.84 16.84 -19.25
CA PHE A 18 41.47 17.07 -17.94
C PHE A 18 41.08 16.01 -16.91
N ILE A 19 39.84 15.50 -16.97
CA ILE A 19 39.35 14.44 -16.07
C ILE A 19 40.03 13.08 -16.37
N ALA A 20 40.29 12.78 -17.65
CA ALA A 20 41.00 11.56 -18.06
C ALA A 20 42.48 11.48 -17.61
N PHE A 21 43.10 12.61 -17.23
CA PHE A 21 44.50 12.64 -16.76
C PHE A 21 44.62 12.55 -15.23
N VAL A 22 43.57 12.87 -14.47
CA VAL A 22 43.55 12.79 -13.00
C VAL A 22 43.16 11.39 -12.50
N MET A 23 42.37 10.65 -13.28
CA MET A 23 41.93 9.27 -12.94
C MET A 23 43.04 8.21 -13.05
N LEU A 24 44.20 8.53 -13.64
CA LEU A 24 45.31 7.59 -13.80
C LEU A 24 46.28 7.51 -12.59
N LEU A 25 46.00 8.22 -11.49
CA LEU A 25 46.94 8.36 -10.37
C LEU A 25 46.44 7.97 -8.97
N LEU A 26 45.21 7.47 -8.80
CA LEU A 26 44.74 7.02 -7.49
C LEU A 26 44.09 5.64 -7.60
N GLY A 27 44.86 4.62 -7.23
CA GLY A 27 44.35 3.27 -7.02
C GLY A 27 43.71 3.11 -5.63
N GLY A 28 42.69 2.25 -5.55
CA GLY A 28 42.16 1.74 -4.28
C GLY A 28 40.65 1.51 -4.26
N VAL A 29 40.24 0.31 -4.67
CA VAL A 29 38.92 -0.35 -4.43
C VAL A 29 38.74 -0.54 -2.89
N ASN A 30 37.57 -0.48 -2.24
CA ASN A 30 36.32 -1.23 -2.41
C ASN A 30 35.21 -0.61 -1.52
N ALA A 31 33.96 -0.65 -2.00
CA ALA A 31 32.81 -1.30 -1.34
C ALA A 31 31.63 -1.21 -2.33
N ALA A 32 31.18 -2.35 -2.84
CA ALA A 32 29.98 -2.43 -3.66
C ALA A 32 28.76 -2.28 -2.75
N THR A 33 27.97 -1.24 -2.98
CA THR A 33 26.62 -1.08 -2.45
C THR A 33 25.66 -1.67 -3.47
N ALA A 34 24.89 -2.68 -3.08
CA ALA A 34 23.74 -3.13 -3.86
C ALA A 34 22.70 -1.99 -3.87
N ALA A 35 22.41 -1.47 -5.06
CA ALA A 35 21.49 -0.35 -5.26
C ALA A 35 20.05 -0.85 -5.41
N GLN A 36 19.12 0.00 -5.01
CA GLN A 36 17.68 -0.24 -4.92
C GLN A 36 16.96 0.34 -6.16
N TRP A 37 15.99 -0.44 -6.65
CA TRP A 37 15.18 -0.43 -7.89
C TRP A 37 14.12 0.68 -8.17
N PRO A 38 14.22 1.73 -9.02
CA PRO A 38 13.05 2.55 -9.39
C PRO A 38 12.18 1.93 -10.51
N ASP A 39 10.86 2.19 -10.48
CA ASP A 39 9.90 1.76 -11.50
C ASP A 39 10.05 2.55 -12.82
N ILE A 40 10.95 2.09 -13.69
CA ILE A 40 11.18 2.66 -15.02
C ILE A 40 10.26 1.99 -16.06
N SER A 41 9.60 2.79 -16.90
CA SER A 41 8.85 2.28 -18.05
C SER A 41 9.83 1.71 -19.10
N CYS A 42 9.72 0.41 -19.40
CA CYS A 42 10.71 -0.28 -20.23
C CYS A 42 10.62 0.06 -21.71
N TYR A 43 11.79 0.17 -22.36
CA TYR A 43 11.92 0.52 -23.76
C TYR A 43 11.49 -0.64 -24.67
N GLN A 44 10.98 -0.36 -25.87
CA GLN A 44 10.78 -1.39 -26.90
C GLN A 44 12.02 -1.46 -27.79
N ALA A 45 12.68 -2.60 -27.81
CA ALA A 45 13.78 -2.88 -28.72
C ALA A 45 13.24 -3.36 -30.07
N ASP A 46 13.65 -2.71 -31.15
CA ASP A 46 13.29 -3.14 -32.51
C ASP A 46 14.07 -4.39 -32.95
N GLU A 47 13.82 -4.86 -34.17
CA GLU A 47 14.50 -6.03 -34.74
C GLU A 47 16.03 -5.90 -34.84
N ASN A 48 16.55 -4.67 -34.85
CA ASN A 48 17.98 -4.34 -34.87
C ASN A 48 18.52 -4.02 -33.47
N LEU A 49 17.78 -4.35 -32.40
CA LEU A 49 18.11 -4.02 -31.02
C LEU A 49 18.25 -2.52 -30.75
N ARG A 50 17.63 -1.66 -31.57
CA ARG A 50 17.60 -0.22 -31.31
C ARG A 50 16.61 0.09 -30.19
N LEU A 51 17.03 0.87 -29.21
CA LEU A 51 16.13 1.44 -28.18
C LEU A 51 15.89 2.91 -28.54
N GLN A 52 14.62 3.32 -28.63
CA GLN A 52 14.25 4.69 -28.97
C GLN A 52 13.80 5.47 -27.75
N GLY A 53 14.15 6.76 -27.70
CA GLY A 53 13.71 7.64 -26.63
C GLY A 53 14.16 7.20 -25.23
N VAL A 54 15.37 6.63 -25.14
CA VAL A 54 16.00 6.35 -23.85
C VAL A 54 16.17 7.65 -23.10
N CYS A 55 15.70 7.68 -21.85
CA CYS A 55 15.90 8.82 -20.95
C CYS A 55 16.90 8.45 -19.87
N ALA A 56 17.91 9.28 -19.69
CA ALA A 56 18.91 9.10 -18.65
C ALA A 56 19.17 10.43 -17.91
N ALA A 57 19.19 10.39 -16.58
CA ALA A 57 19.46 11.54 -15.72
C ALA A 57 20.92 11.52 -15.26
N TYR A 58 21.66 12.59 -15.50
CA TYR A 58 23.04 12.75 -15.06
C TYR A 58 23.27 14.14 -14.48
N GLU A 59 23.78 14.22 -13.25
CA GLU A 59 24.05 15.48 -12.54
C GLU A 59 22.85 16.45 -12.52
N GLY A 60 21.63 15.91 -12.39
CA GLY A 60 20.38 16.69 -12.34
C GLY A 60 19.91 17.24 -13.70
N ILE A 61 20.48 16.77 -14.80
CA ILE A 61 20.04 17.06 -16.16
C ILE A 61 19.58 15.77 -16.82
N ASP A 62 18.39 15.82 -17.42
CA ASP A 62 17.87 14.70 -18.18
C ASP A 62 18.28 14.77 -19.64
N TYR A 63 18.62 13.62 -20.18
CA TYR A 63 19.01 13.44 -21.56
C TYR A 63 18.11 12.43 -22.22
N THR A 64 17.64 12.76 -23.42
CA THR A 64 16.91 11.84 -24.29
C THR A 64 17.75 11.50 -25.50
N PHE A 65 17.83 10.22 -25.85
CA PHE A 65 18.60 9.73 -26.99
C PHE A 65 18.10 8.37 -27.47
N ASP A 66 18.50 7.98 -28.67
CA ASP A 66 18.34 6.61 -29.15
C ASP A 66 19.62 5.82 -28.92
N LEU A 67 19.51 4.53 -28.59
CA LEU A 67 20.62 3.60 -28.57
C LEU A 67 20.58 2.72 -29.82
N ALA A 68 21.50 2.95 -30.76
CA ALA A 68 21.66 2.16 -31.96
C ALA A 68 22.67 1.03 -31.75
N PHE A 69 22.26 -0.23 -31.89
CA PHE A 69 23.14 -1.38 -31.70
C PHE A 69 24.29 -1.41 -32.72
N ILE A 70 25.49 -1.77 -32.26
CA ILE A 70 26.70 -1.89 -33.07
C ILE A 70 27.35 -3.25 -32.79
N ALA A 71 27.56 -4.04 -33.84
CA ALA A 71 28.38 -5.24 -33.76
C ALA A 71 29.87 -4.90 -33.93
N LYS A 72 30.72 -5.32 -33.00
CA LYS A 72 32.18 -5.13 -33.08
C LYS A 72 32.88 -6.37 -33.60
N ALA A 73 33.64 -6.22 -34.69
CA ALA A 73 34.36 -7.34 -35.30
C ALA A 73 35.43 -7.95 -34.37
N ASN A 74 36.00 -7.17 -33.45
CA ASN A 74 37.04 -7.60 -32.51
C ASN A 74 36.51 -8.09 -31.16
N ASP A 75 35.23 -7.89 -30.89
CA ASP A 75 34.52 -8.49 -29.76
C ASP A 75 33.11 -8.91 -30.21
N PRO A 76 32.98 -10.07 -30.86
CA PRO A 76 31.71 -10.55 -31.38
C PRO A 76 30.75 -11.01 -30.27
N THR A 77 31.22 -11.12 -29.03
CA THR A 77 30.40 -11.53 -27.88
C THR A 77 29.79 -10.34 -27.15
N GLY A 78 30.36 -9.14 -27.27
CA GLY A 78 29.86 -7.93 -26.64
C GLY A 78 28.61 -7.37 -27.32
N TYR A 79 27.73 -6.78 -26.52
CA TYR A 79 26.60 -6.01 -27.00
C TYR A 79 26.89 -4.53 -26.79
N TYR A 80 26.97 -3.79 -27.88
CA TYR A 80 27.37 -2.39 -27.90
C TYR A 80 26.29 -1.53 -28.52
N TRP A 81 26.12 -0.32 -28.01
CA TRP A 81 25.21 0.67 -28.58
C TRP A 81 25.91 2.02 -28.68
N ARG A 82 25.52 2.78 -29.70
CA ARG A 82 25.88 4.18 -29.86
C ARG A 82 24.67 5.05 -29.55
N ALA A 83 24.88 6.09 -28.75
CA ALA A 83 23.88 7.12 -28.53
C ALA A 83 23.76 8.00 -29.77
N GLU A 84 22.53 8.14 -30.27
CA GLU A 84 22.14 9.01 -31.37
C GLU A 84 21.09 10.01 -30.90
N ASN A 85 20.97 11.15 -31.58
CA ASN A 85 19.93 12.14 -31.30
C ASN A 85 19.92 12.63 -29.83
N LEU A 86 21.10 12.76 -29.22
CA LEU A 86 21.24 13.23 -27.84
C LEU A 86 20.75 14.66 -27.67
N ILE A 87 19.69 14.83 -26.89
CA ILE A 87 19.04 16.10 -26.58
C ILE A 87 18.92 16.22 -25.06
N ALA A 88 19.41 17.32 -24.50
CA ALA A 88 19.12 17.66 -23.11
C ALA A 88 17.65 18.10 -23.01
N ALA A 89 16.89 17.49 -22.09
CA ALA A 89 15.51 17.85 -21.86
C ALA A 89 15.44 19.13 -21.01
N ASP A 90 14.54 20.04 -21.39
CA ASP A 90 14.31 21.29 -20.64
C ASP A 90 13.47 21.06 -19.36
N THR A 91 13.00 19.83 -19.12
CA THR A 91 12.14 19.43 -17.98
C THR A 91 12.69 18.16 -17.35
N ILE A 92 12.77 18.16 -16.02
CA ILE A 92 13.18 16.99 -15.23
C ILE A 92 11.99 16.02 -15.17
N HIS A 93 12.18 14.81 -15.64
CA HIS A 93 11.28 13.67 -15.55
C HIS A 93 11.77 12.79 -14.42
N SER A 94 10.86 12.41 -13.51
CA SER A 94 11.17 11.51 -12.38
C SER A 94 11.59 10.10 -12.80
N ASP A 95 11.37 9.74 -14.08
CA ASP A 95 11.37 8.35 -14.53
C ASP A 95 12.60 7.98 -15.40
N CYS A 96 13.61 8.88 -15.48
CA CYS A 96 14.81 8.63 -16.29
C CYS A 96 15.80 7.72 -15.56
N VAL A 97 16.50 6.87 -16.32
CA VAL A 97 17.53 5.96 -15.80
C VAL A 97 18.65 6.79 -15.17
N GLN A 98 18.96 6.54 -13.90
CA GLN A 98 20.03 7.27 -13.24
C GLN A 98 21.40 6.83 -13.79
N VAL A 99 22.21 7.83 -14.15
CA VAL A 99 23.60 7.63 -14.59
C VAL A 99 24.51 7.96 -13.43
N ASP A 100 25.33 7.01 -13.01
CA ASP A 100 26.24 7.21 -11.89
C ASP A 100 27.47 8.07 -12.25
N THR A 101 28.33 8.31 -11.26
CA THR A 101 29.54 9.12 -11.43
C THR A 101 30.61 8.49 -12.34
N VAL A 102 30.49 7.21 -12.67
CA VAL A 102 31.34 6.52 -13.66
C VAL A 102 30.65 6.37 -15.02
N LEU A 103 29.52 7.06 -15.21
CA LEU A 103 28.71 7.06 -16.43
C LEU A 103 28.11 5.69 -16.75
N ARG A 104 27.81 4.89 -15.72
CA ARG A 104 27.07 3.64 -15.84
C ARG A 104 25.58 3.92 -15.72
N MET A 105 24.81 3.37 -16.67
CA MET A 105 23.36 3.25 -16.57
C MET A 105 23.07 1.93 -15.87
N THR A 106 22.71 1.97 -14.60
CA THR A 106 22.62 0.76 -13.79
C THR A 106 21.41 -0.11 -14.15
N GLU A 107 20.37 0.47 -14.76
CA GLU A 107 19.05 -0.17 -14.81
C GLU A 107 18.28 0.07 -16.12
N ILE A 108 18.83 -0.40 -17.24
CA ILE A 108 18.09 -0.40 -18.49
C ILE A 108 17.12 -1.58 -18.48
N CYS A 109 15.86 -1.33 -18.83
CA CYS A 109 14.91 -2.39 -19.12
C CYS A 109 14.33 -2.24 -20.54
N ALA A 110 14.30 -3.34 -21.28
CA ALA A 110 13.88 -3.35 -22.68
C ALA A 110 13.09 -4.62 -23.06
N HIS A 111 11.96 -4.46 -23.73
CA HIS A 111 11.22 -5.54 -24.37
C HIS A 111 11.83 -5.86 -25.74
N TYR A 112 12.21 -7.10 -25.97
CA TYR A 112 12.67 -7.60 -27.26
C TYR A 112 12.01 -8.93 -27.58
N GLN A 113 11.36 -9.01 -28.75
CA GLN A 113 10.62 -10.21 -29.20
C GLN A 113 9.65 -10.77 -28.15
N GLY A 114 9.00 -9.87 -27.40
CA GLY A 114 8.04 -10.23 -26.38
C GLY A 114 8.64 -10.65 -25.04
N VAL A 115 9.97 -10.65 -24.87
CA VAL A 115 10.68 -10.92 -23.59
C VAL A 115 11.21 -9.60 -23.01
N LEU A 116 11.13 -9.39 -21.70
CA LEU A 116 11.66 -8.21 -21.01
C LEU A 116 13.06 -8.54 -20.56
N TYR A 117 14.00 -7.69 -20.86
CA TYR A 117 15.36 -7.81 -20.41
C TYR A 117 15.65 -6.67 -19.45
N ARG A 118 16.41 -6.96 -18.38
CA ARG A 118 17.07 -5.95 -17.55
C ARG A 118 18.57 -6.14 -17.64
N PHE A 119 19.30 -5.04 -17.71
CA PHE A 119 20.76 -5.03 -17.76
C PHE A 119 21.31 -3.65 -17.42
N ALA A 120 22.55 -3.61 -16.93
CA ALA A 120 23.34 -2.41 -16.80
C ALA A 120 24.17 -2.16 -18.06
N MET A 121 24.55 -0.91 -18.28
CA MET A 121 25.47 -0.52 -19.35
C MET A 121 26.55 0.42 -18.85
N ASP A 122 27.78 0.16 -19.24
CA ASP A 122 28.93 1.02 -18.96
C ASP A 122 29.26 1.89 -20.17
N LEU A 123 29.63 3.15 -19.95
CA LEU A 123 30.20 3.97 -21.00
C LEU A 123 31.55 3.39 -21.44
N PHE A 124 31.76 3.26 -22.75
CA PHE A 124 33.06 2.90 -23.29
C PHE A 124 33.50 3.86 -24.39
N ALA A 125 34.82 4.06 -24.51
CA ALA A 125 35.39 4.91 -25.55
C ALA A 125 35.68 4.11 -26.82
N ASP A 126 34.98 4.41 -27.93
CA ASP A 126 35.34 3.88 -29.24
C ASP A 126 36.41 4.75 -29.93
N ALA A 127 37.61 4.20 -30.09
CA ALA A 127 38.69 4.90 -30.79
C ALA A 127 38.40 5.14 -32.28
N GLN A 128 37.51 4.34 -32.90
CA GLN A 128 37.14 4.49 -34.31
C GLN A 128 36.00 5.49 -34.52
N ASP A 129 35.20 5.75 -33.47
CA ASP A 129 34.09 6.71 -33.50
C ASP A 129 34.08 7.59 -32.24
N PRO A 130 35.10 8.45 -32.05
CA PRO A 130 35.24 9.28 -30.85
C PRO A 130 34.24 10.44 -30.79
N ALA A 131 33.38 10.60 -31.81
CA ALA A 131 32.40 11.68 -31.89
C ALA A 131 31.08 11.34 -31.17
N HIS A 132 30.86 10.08 -30.83
CA HIS A 132 29.64 9.61 -30.17
C HIS A 132 29.93 9.00 -28.80
N LEU A 133 28.91 9.00 -27.94
CA LEU A 133 28.93 8.21 -26.72
C LEU A 133 28.54 6.78 -27.07
N HIS A 134 29.26 5.82 -26.50
CA HIS A 134 28.98 4.42 -26.71
C HIS A 134 28.86 3.70 -25.38
N PHE A 135 27.96 2.74 -25.33
CA PHE A 135 27.65 1.96 -24.16
C PHE A 135 27.82 0.48 -24.44
N VAL A 136 28.38 -0.25 -23.49
CA VAL A 136 28.51 -1.71 -23.53
C VAL A 136 27.64 -2.30 -22.44
N MET A 137 26.85 -3.30 -22.78
CA MET A 137 26.04 -4.00 -21.78
C MET A 137 26.94 -4.87 -20.91
N ASP A 138 26.76 -4.76 -19.59
CA ASP A 138 27.32 -5.69 -18.63
C ASP A 138 26.54 -7.01 -18.68
N GLN A 139 27.06 -7.99 -19.42
CA GLN A 139 26.40 -9.28 -19.61
C GLN A 139 26.18 -10.05 -18.31
N THR A 140 26.93 -9.74 -17.24
CA THR A 140 26.72 -10.38 -15.93
C THR A 140 25.45 -9.90 -15.25
N THR A 141 24.92 -8.75 -15.68
CA THR A 141 23.65 -8.18 -15.20
C THR A 141 22.46 -8.49 -16.10
N LEU A 142 22.68 -9.16 -17.24
CA LEU A 142 21.61 -9.49 -18.17
C LEU A 142 20.66 -10.52 -17.55
N ALA A 143 19.48 -10.06 -17.19
CA ALA A 143 18.38 -10.90 -16.77
C ALA A 143 17.28 -10.85 -17.82
N ALA A 144 16.98 -11.99 -18.44
CA ALA A 144 15.70 -12.16 -19.11
C ALA A 144 14.64 -12.26 -18.00
N LEU A 145 13.91 -11.18 -17.81
CA LEU A 145 12.67 -11.23 -17.06
C LEU A 145 11.64 -11.90 -17.94
N ASP A 146 11.08 -12.98 -17.43
CA ASP A 146 9.91 -13.55 -18.07
C ASP A 146 8.82 -12.46 -18.06
N THR A 147 8.58 -11.83 -19.21
CA THR A 147 7.46 -10.88 -19.42
C THR A 147 6.13 -11.52 -19.17
N THR A 148 6.12 -12.85 -19.02
CA THR A 148 4.97 -13.56 -18.54
C THR A 148 4.64 -13.30 -17.05
N ASP A 149 5.33 -12.42 -16.31
CA ASP A 149 5.27 -12.46 -14.84
C ASP A 149 5.08 -11.14 -14.06
N ALA A 150 4.73 -10.02 -14.69
CA ALA A 150 4.17 -8.88 -13.95
C ALA A 150 2.81 -8.40 -14.49
N ASN A 151 2.60 -8.49 -15.82
CA ASN A 151 1.33 -8.14 -16.47
C ASN A 151 0.79 -9.23 -17.41
N THR A 152 1.48 -10.35 -17.55
CA THR A 152 0.86 -11.53 -18.16
C THR A 152 0.18 -12.28 -17.03
N PRO A 153 -1.08 -12.72 -17.19
CA PRO A 153 -1.72 -13.58 -16.21
C PRO A 153 -0.77 -14.72 -15.91
N LEU A 154 -0.39 -14.88 -14.63
CA LEU A 154 0.42 -16.01 -14.19
C LEU A 154 -0.15 -17.28 -14.85
N PRO A 155 0.66 -18.11 -15.52
CA PRO A 155 0.14 -19.22 -16.31
C PRO A 155 -0.55 -20.23 -15.38
N GLY A 156 -1.89 -20.11 -15.27
CA GLY A 156 -2.74 -21.01 -14.52
C GLY A 156 -2.76 -20.80 -13.01
N ASN A 157 -3.71 -21.47 -12.36
CA ASN A 157 -3.86 -21.49 -10.91
C ASN A 157 -2.57 -22.05 -10.28
N ARG A 158 -1.77 -21.23 -9.57
CA ARG A 158 -0.66 -21.73 -8.74
C ARG A 158 -1.24 -22.41 -7.51
N ARG A 159 -0.68 -23.54 -7.08
CA ARG A 159 -1.20 -24.32 -5.95
C ARG A 159 -0.10 -24.90 -5.08
N THR A 160 -0.43 -25.05 -3.82
CA THR A 160 0.28 -25.90 -2.85
C THR A 160 -0.70 -26.92 -2.26
N SER A 161 -0.27 -27.71 -1.27
CA SER A 161 -1.19 -28.56 -0.49
C SER A 161 -2.23 -27.76 0.31
N ASN A 162 -1.94 -26.48 0.59
CA ASN A 162 -2.64 -25.63 1.56
C ASN A 162 -3.00 -24.25 0.99
N GLY A 163 -2.90 -24.06 -0.32
CA GLY A 163 -3.30 -22.81 -0.95
C GLY A 163 -3.42 -22.88 -2.46
N MET A 164 -4.10 -21.88 -3.00
CA MET A 164 -4.32 -21.65 -4.41
C MET A 164 -4.33 -20.15 -4.69
N LEU A 165 -3.56 -19.73 -5.68
CA LEU A 165 -3.60 -18.38 -6.24
C LEU A 165 -4.28 -18.43 -7.61
N PHE A 166 -5.29 -17.59 -7.81
CA PHE A 166 -6.08 -17.53 -9.03
C PHE A 166 -6.67 -16.13 -9.23
N GLU A 167 -7.34 -15.91 -10.37
CA GLU A 167 -8.01 -14.63 -10.66
C GLU A 167 -9.52 -14.80 -10.82
N VAL A 168 -10.24 -13.74 -10.46
CA VAL A 168 -11.68 -13.54 -10.69
C VAL A 168 -11.86 -12.16 -11.31
N ASP A 169 -12.20 -12.10 -12.60
CA ASP A 169 -12.41 -10.83 -13.33
C ASP A 169 -11.27 -9.80 -13.15
N GLY A 170 -10.02 -10.28 -13.17
CA GLY A 170 -8.82 -9.47 -12.99
C GLY A 170 -8.42 -9.19 -11.54
N LEU A 171 -9.25 -9.56 -10.55
CA LEU A 171 -8.88 -9.52 -9.14
C LEU A 171 -8.05 -10.75 -8.78
N LYS A 172 -6.83 -10.52 -8.27
CA LYS A 172 -5.97 -11.58 -7.71
C LYS A 172 -6.57 -12.10 -6.40
N VAL A 173 -6.77 -13.41 -6.31
CA VAL A 173 -7.33 -14.08 -5.13
C VAL A 173 -6.36 -15.14 -4.63
N LEU A 174 -5.94 -15.01 -3.37
CA LEU A 174 -5.21 -16.05 -2.64
C LEU A 174 -6.18 -16.77 -1.71
N LYS A 175 -6.41 -18.06 -1.94
CA LYS A 175 -7.12 -18.92 -1.01
C LYS A 175 -6.13 -19.81 -0.27
N VAL A 176 -6.19 -19.85 1.05
CA VAL A 176 -5.34 -20.68 1.91
C VAL A 176 -6.18 -21.51 2.87
N TRP A 177 -5.72 -22.71 3.22
CA TRP A 177 -6.42 -23.61 4.14
C TRP A 177 -5.46 -24.47 4.98
N GLY A 178 -5.94 -24.93 6.14
CA GLY A 178 -5.14 -25.71 7.09
C GLY A 178 -4.96 -24.95 8.41
N SER A 179 -3.98 -25.35 9.21
CA SER A 179 -3.54 -24.62 10.40
C SER A 179 -2.98 -23.24 10.09
N HIS A 180 -2.87 -22.36 11.08
CA HIS A 180 -2.19 -21.05 10.94
C HIS A 180 -0.85 -21.14 10.19
N TYR A 181 0.03 -22.05 10.60
CA TYR A 181 1.33 -22.24 9.95
C TYR A 181 1.19 -22.67 8.48
N GLU A 182 0.29 -23.62 8.17
CA GLU A 182 0.07 -24.10 6.79
C GLU A 182 -0.52 -23.02 5.89
N ARG A 183 -1.44 -22.21 6.41
CA ARG A 183 -2.01 -21.06 5.70
C ARG A 183 -0.94 -20.01 5.41
N GLY A 184 -0.14 -19.68 6.43
CA GLY A 184 1.03 -18.82 6.29
C GLY A 184 1.99 -19.34 5.22
N PHE A 185 2.39 -20.61 5.32
CA PHE A 185 3.30 -21.24 4.36
C PHE A 185 2.79 -21.14 2.92
N ALA A 186 1.52 -21.46 2.69
CA ALA A 186 0.94 -21.33 1.37
C ALA A 186 0.91 -19.89 0.87
N HIS A 187 0.61 -18.92 1.74
CA HIS A 187 0.65 -17.49 1.43
C HIS A 187 2.07 -17.08 0.98
N GLY A 188 3.08 -17.32 1.81
CA GLY A 188 4.45 -16.92 1.53
C GLY A 188 5.02 -17.57 0.26
N PHE A 189 4.71 -18.85 0.05
CA PHE A 189 5.17 -19.59 -1.13
C PHE A 189 4.52 -19.09 -2.42
N LEU A 190 3.21 -18.85 -2.39
CA LEU A 190 2.46 -18.47 -3.59
C LEU A 190 2.63 -16.99 -3.96
N LEU A 191 3.04 -16.13 -3.04
CA LEU A 191 3.16 -14.68 -3.25
C LEU A 191 4.56 -14.14 -2.97
N GLN A 192 5.60 -14.98 -3.04
CA GLN A 192 6.97 -14.59 -2.71
C GLN A 192 7.43 -13.30 -3.44
N ARG A 193 7.17 -13.22 -4.75
CA ARG A 193 7.60 -12.08 -5.58
C ARG A 193 6.87 -10.80 -5.18
N GLU A 194 5.56 -10.91 -4.99
CA GLU A 194 4.74 -9.78 -4.59
C GLU A 194 5.05 -9.30 -3.17
N ILE A 195 5.38 -10.22 -2.25
CA ILE A 195 5.88 -9.87 -0.91
C ILE A 195 7.21 -9.12 -1.03
N ALA A 196 8.15 -9.62 -1.83
CA ALA A 196 9.44 -8.95 -2.06
C ALA A 196 9.25 -7.56 -2.66
N ASP A 197 8.33 -7.41 -3.62
CA ASP A 197 8.00 -6.14 -4.25
C ASP A 197 7.45 -5.12 -3.24
N MET A 198 6.52 -5.55 -2.37
CA MET A 198 6.01 -4.71 -1.28
C MET A 198 7.13 -4.24 -0.34
N TRP A 199 8.04 -5.13 0.07
CA TRP A 199 9.15 -4.75 0.95
C TRP A 199 10.16 -3.81 0.30
N ASN A 200 10.62 -4.18 -0.90
CA ASN A 200 11.74 -3.52 -1.56
C ASN A 200 11.37 -2.20 -2.19
N HIS A 201 10.09 -2.00 -2.55
CA HIS A 201 9.65 -0.79 -3.24
C HIS A 201 8.66 0.04 -2.43
N TYR A 202 8.00 -0.51 -1.41
CA TYR A 202 7.03 0.25 -0.63
C TYR A 202 7.41 0.38 0.85
N ILE A 203 7.39 -0.72 1.60
CA ILE A 203 7.50 -0.69 3.06
C ILE A 203 8.82 -0.06 3.51
N PHE A 204 9.95 -0.52 3.00
CA PHE A 204 11.23 0.02 3.43
C PHE A 204 11.51 1.42 2.85
N PRO A 205 11.57 1.62 1.51
CA PRO A 205 11.98 2.92 0.96
C PRO A 205 10.95 4.04 1.09
N SER A 206 9.66 3.75 0.97
CA SER A 206 8.60 4.77 0.99
C SER A 206 8.02 4.95 2.39
N LEU A 207 7.44 3.90 2.97
CA LEU A 207 6.75 4.00 4.26
C LEU A 207 7.69 4.31 5.44
N LEU A 208 8.89 3.72 5.44
CA LEU A 208 9.90 3.90 6.48
C LEU A 208 11.03 4.86 6.05
N GLY A 209 10.86 5.54 4.91
CA GLY A 209 11.79 6.54 4.39
C GLY A 209 13.16 6.00 3.96
N GLY A 210 13.30 4.68 3.79
CA GLY A 210 14.56 4.03 3.46
C GLY A 210 15.62 4.14 4.56
N ASP A 211 15.21 4.53 5.78
CA ASP A 211 16.13 4.73 6.90
C ASP A 211 16.20 3.51 7.80
N SER A 212 17.39 2.95 7.90
CA SER A 212 17.67 1.81 8.78
C SER A 212 17.43 2.12 10.27
N ALA A 213 17.60 3.38 10.70
CA ALA A 213 17.36 3.76 12.09
C ALA A 213 15.86 3.79 12.41
N THR A 214 15.04 4.44 11.58
CA THR A 214 13.57 4.39 11.65
C THR A 214 13.10 2.94 11.65
N TYR A 215 13.56 2.13 10.69
CA TYR A 215 13.18 0.73 10.59
C TYR A 215 13.48 -0.07 11.87
N ASN A 216 14.73 -0.01 12.35
CA ASN A 216 15.14 -0.77 13.54
C ASN A 216 14.35 -0.32 14.77
N TRP A 217 14.08 0.99 14.90
CA TRP A 217 13.26 1.50 15.99
C TRP A 217 11.82 0.97 15.93
N VAL A 218 11.15 1.02 14.76
CA VAL A 218 9.78 0.50 14.61
C VAL A 218 9.74 -1.00 14.89
N HIS A 219 10.68 -1.76 14.33
CA HIS A 219 10.77 -3.21 14.52
C HIS A 219 10.94 -3.59 15.99
N ASP A 220 11.93 -2.99 16.67
CA ASP A 220 12.14 -3.23 18.10
C ASP A 220 10.96 -2.75 18.94
N TYR A 221 10.38 -1.61 18.59
CA TYR A 221 9.21 -1.08 19.28
C TYR A 221 8.03 -2.05 19.18
N MET A 222 7.72 -2.59 18.01
CA MET A 222 6.66 -3.59 17.87
C MET A 222 6.98 -4.84 18.69
N ARG A 223 8.19 -5.39 18.54
CA ARG A 223 8.63 -6.60 19.23
C ARG A 223 8.61 -6.48 20.77
N LEU A 224 8.94 -5.31 21.30
CA LEU A 224 9.05 -5.08 22.74
C LEU A 224 7.73 -4.66 23.39
N ASN A 225 6.82 -4.03 22.63
CA ASN A 225 5.62 -3.44 23.20
C ASN A 225 4.35 -4.20 22.85
N TYR A 226 4.27 -4.89 21.72
CA TYR A 226 3.02 -5.53 21.30
C TYR A 226 2.87 -6.93 21.87
N VAL A 227 1.61 -7.29 22.17
CA VAL A 227 1.21 -8.69 22.40
C VAL A 227 0.55 -9.20 21.14
N ILE A 228 1.06 -10.32 20.65
CA ILE A 228 0.55 -11.02 19.47
C ILE A 228 0.13 -12.41 19.92
N ASP A 229 -1.11 -12.79 19.60
CA ASP A 229 -1.60 -14.16 19.82
C ASP A 229 -0.67 -15.14 19.08
N GLU A 230 -0.25 -16.22 19.74
CA GLU A 230 0.73 -17.17 19.19
C GLU A 230 0.26 -17.76 17.86
N ARG A 231 -1.04 -17.86 17.63
CA ARG A 231 -1.63 -18.25 16.34
C ARG A 231 -1.17 -17.37 15.18
N TYR A 232 -1.12 -16.06 15.38
CA TYR A 232 -0.65 -15.12 14.35
C TYR A 232 0.87 -15.12 14.22
N MET A 233 1.60 -15.39 15.30
CA MET A 233 3.05 -15.67 15.23
C MET A 233 3.32 -16.93 14.39
N GLU A 234 2.55 -17.99 14.58
CA GLU A 234 2.66 -19.23 13.79
C GLU A 234 2.37 -18.99 12.31
N GLU A 235 1.35 -18.19 11.98
CA GLU A 235 1.05 -17.80 10.60
C GLU A 235 2.17 -16.96 9.97
N ALA A 236 2.74 -16.00 10.70
CA ALA A 236 3.89 -15.22 10.24
C ALA A 236 5.13 -16.09 9.98
N ARG A 237 5.43 -17.03 10.89
CA ARG A 237 6.52 -18.01 10.70
C ARG A 237 6.26 -18.94 9.52
N GLY A 238 5.01 -19.37 9.35
CA GLY A 238 4.55 -20.11 8.17
C GLY A 238 4.85 -19.34 6.90
N LEU A 239 4.44 -18.08 6.85
CA LEU A 239 4.65 -17.18 5.70
C LEU A 239 6.13 -17.03 5.36
N LEU A 240 6.98 -16.81 6.35
CA LEU A 240 8.42 -16.74 6.13
C LEU A 240 9.00 -18.07 5.62
N ALA A 241 8.55 -19.21 6.16
CA ALA A 241 8.97 -20.53 5.70
C ALA A 241 8.53 -20.81 4.26
N GLY A 242 7.30 -20.43 3.90
CA GLY A 242 6.76 -20.52 2.55
C GLY A 242 7.54 -19.67 1.56
N TYR A 243 7.83 -18.42 1.93
CA TYR A 243 8.68 -17.51 1.17
C TYR A 243 10.05 -18.15 0.88
N ASN A 244 10.64 -18.86 1.85
CA ASN A 244 11.95 -19.49 1.69
C ASN A 244 11.96 -20.81 0.93
N ALA A 245 10.80 -21.43 0.69
CA ALA A 245 10.73 -22.76 0.10
C ALA A 245 10.82 -22.77 -1.43
N PHE A 246 10.92 -21.61 -2.09
CA PHE A 246 11.14 -21.55 -3.54
C PHE A 246 12.57 -21.97 -3.91
N ALA A 247 12.74 -22.62 -5.06
CA ALA A 247 14.05 -23.15 -5.47
C ALA A 247 15.10 -22.06 -5.74
N ASP A 248 14.65 -20.87 -6.10
CA ASP A 248 15.44 -19.65 -6.26
C ASP A 248 14.77 -18.54 -5.45
N PRO A 249 14.99 -18.49 -4.13
CA PRO A 249 14.25 -17.58 -3.30
C PRO A 249 14.67 -16.13 -3.56
N MET A 250 13.70 -15.23 -3.67
CA MET A 250 13.97 -13.80 -3.67
C MET A 250 14.78 -13.45 -2.40
N PRO A 251 15.82 -12.59 -2.49
CA PRO A 251 16.60 -12.23 -1.33
C PRO A 251 15.70 -11.65 -0.23
N ARG A 252 15.71 -12.28 0.96
CA ARG A 252 15.14 -11.69 2.18
C ARG A 252 16.04 -10.63 2.78
N TYR A 253 17.29 -10.61 2.36
CA TYR A 253 18.28 -9.69 2.89
C TYR A 253 17.98 -8.30 2.34
N ILE A 254 17.58 -7.39 3.22
CA ILE A 254 17.45 -5.99 2.88
C ILE A 254 18.79 -5.34 3.17
N ASP A 255 19.53 -5.00 2.12
CA ASP A 255 20.90 -4.48 2.23
C ASP A 255 21.01 -3.27 3.16
N ALA A 256 20.01 -2.39 3.10
CA ALA A 256 19.99 -1.15 3.88
C ALA A 256 19.94 -1.37 5.41
N ILE A 257 19.40 -2.49 5.89
CA ILE A 257 19.33 -2.84 7.33
C ILE A 257 20.25 -4.00 7.71
N ALA A 258 20.99 -4.53 6.74
CA ALA A 258 21.96 -5.60 6.88
C ALA A 258 21.43 -6.87 7.59
N ARG A 259 20.17 -7.25 7.33
CA ARG A 259 19.58 -8.48 7.87
C ARG A 259 18.53 -9.09 6.94
N GLU A 260 18.23 -10.36 7.20
CA GLU A 260 17.07 -11.04 6.59
C GLU A 260 15.77 -10.61 7.27
N LEU A 261 14.67 -10.64 6.51
CA LEU A 261 13.32 -10.55 7.05
C LEU A 261 13.03 -11.67 8.05
N ASP A 262 12.40 -11.33 9.17
CA ASP A 262 11.89 -12.22 10.22
C ASP A 262 10.35 -12.16 10.35
N GLU A 263 9.76 -12.89 11.29
CA GLU A 263 8.32 -12.91 11.49
C GLU A 263 7.73 -11.56 11.95
N TRP A 264 8.52 -10.71 12.60
CA TRP A 264 8.07 -9.38 13.03
C TRP A 264 7.99 -8.42 11.87
N ASP A 265 8.81 -8.60 10.83
CA ASP A 265 8.62 -7.89 9.58
C ASP A 265 7.25 -8.23 8.96
N ILE A 266 6.88 -9.51 8.90
CA ILE A 266 5.57 -9.92 8.38
C ILE A 266 4.41 -9.31 9.19
N LEU A 267 4.54 -9.27 10.51
CA LEU A 267 3.58 -8.61 11.39
C LEU A 267 3.56 -7.09 11.21
N MET A 268 4.71 -6.49 10.88
CA MET A 268 4.80 -5.07 10.57
C MET A 268 3.95 -4.73 9.34
N LEU A 269 4.06 -5.52 8.27
CA LEU A 269 3.21 -5.35 7.08
C LEU A 269 1.72 -5.56 7.40
N SER A 270 1.42 -6.41 8.38
CA SER A 270 0.08 -6.60 8.95
C SER A 270 -0.26 -5.57 10.04
N ASN A 271 0.45 -4.45 10.12
CA ASN A 271 0.17 -3.29 10.97
C ASN A 271 0.58 -1.97 10.28
N ILE A 272 0.39 -1.90 8.96
CA ILE A 272 0.98 -0.84 8.13
C ILE A 272 0.56 0.57 8.57
N GLU A 273 -0.69 0.74 8.99
CA GLU A 273 -1.23 2.02 9.46
C GLU A 273 -0.62 2.43 10.82
N GLY A 274 -0.47 1.47 11.73
CA GLY A 274 0.18 1.66 13.01
C GLY A 274 1.66 2.02 12.86
N ILE A 275 2.34 1.40 11.88
CA ILE A 275 3.74 1.68 11.56
C ILE A 275 3.92 3.04 10.92
N ALA A 276 3.08 3.41 9.95
CA ALA A 276 3.13 4.73 9.33
C ALA A 276 3.13 5.82 10.40
N THR A 277 2.24 5.66 11.38
CA THR A 277 2.08 6.60 12.48
C THR A 277 3.28 6.56 13.44
N ALA A 278 3.86 5.39 13.69
CA ALA A 278 5.05 5.23 14.53
C ALA A 278 6.30 5.85 13.86
N ALA A 279 6.53 5.57 12.57
CA ALA A 279 7.65 6.08 11.79
C ALA A 279 7.60 7.62 11.68
N TRP A 280 6.41 8.18 11.42
CA TRP A 280 6.23 9.63 11.37
C TRP A 280 6.68 10.32 12.67
N ARG A 281 6.35 9.74 13.84
CA ARG A 281 6.79 10.28 15.15
C ARG A 281 8.28 10.26 15.36
N TRP A 282 8.94 9.21 14.90
CA TRP A 282 10.39 9.14 14.97
C TRP A 282 11.03 10.32 14.23
N HIS A 283 10.51 10.65 13.04
CA HIS A 283 10.99 11.78 12.25
C HIS A 283 10.68 13.16 12.85
N GLU A 284 9.60 13.31 13.62
CA GLU A 284 9.31 14.57 14.34
C GLU A 284 10.24 14.86 15.53
N GLY A 285 11.25 14.01 15.77
CA GLY A 285 12.26 14.26 16.79
C GLY A 285 11.72 14.13 18.21
N PHE A 286 10.82 13.16 18.44
CA PHE A 286 10.23 12.89 19.74
C PHE A 286 11.31 12.63 20.81
N ASP A 287 11.63 13.66 21.60
CA ASP A 287 12.59 13.61 22.71
C ASP A 287 11.96 13.12 24.03
N GLY A 288 10.72 12.61 23.97
CA GLY A 288 9.93 12.20 25.12
C GLY A 288 9.19 13.34 25.82
N THR A 289 9.37 14.60 25.41
CA THR A 289 8.56 15.71 25.88
C THR A 289 7.49 16.06 24.85
N ILE A 290 6.23 15.77 25.18
CA ILE A 290 5.08 16.27 24.42
C ILE A 290 4.96 17.77 24.73
N THR A 291 5.89 18.60 24.24
CA THR A 291 5.53 19.97 23.96
C THR A 291 4.85 19.93 22.61
N GLN A 292 3.53 20.15 22.59
CA GLN A 292 2.86 20.55 21.35
C GLN A 292 3.74 21.60 20.67
N PRO A 293 3.89 21.60 19.34
CA PRO A 293 4.58 22.68 18.65
C PRO A 293 3.80 23.98 18.92
N THR A 294 4.10 24.69 20.01
CA THR A 294 3.34 25.87 20.46
C THR A 294 3.64 27.11 19.63
N GLY A 295 3.97 26.99 18.34
CA GLY A 295 4.20 28.18 17.52
C GLY A 295 4.85 28.01 16.14
N ALA A 296 5.12 26.81 15.65
CA ALA A 296 5.57 26.66 14.27
C ALA A 296 4.35 26.51 13.35
N ALA A 297 3.85 27.62 12.82
CA ALA A 297 2.76 27.68 11.83
C ALA A 297 3.08 26.99 10.47
N ASN A 298 4.09 26.12 10.42
CA ASN A 298 4.65 25.52 9.21
C ASN A 298 4.97 24.01 9.34
N THR A 299 4.60 23.35 10.44
CA THR A 299 4.64 21.88 10.49
C THR A 299 3.43 21.37 9.71
N GLN A 300 3.69 20.87 8.50
CA GLN A 300 2.67 20.31 7.60
C GLN A 300 1.82 19.30 8.38
N PRO A 301 0.49 19.44 8.40
CA PRO A 301 -0.37 18.47 9.05
C PRO A 301 -0.17 17.12 8.36
N TYR A 302 0.25 16.11 9.11
CA TYR A 302 0.32 14.73 8.63
C TYR A 302 -1.02 14.37 8.00
N VAL A 303 -1.11 14.24 6.67
CA VAL A 303 -2.35 13.76 6.06
C VAL A 303 -2.37 12.26 6.30
N GLY A 304 -2.98 11.86 7.42
CA GLY A 304 -3.23 10.46 7.71
C GLY A 304 -4.09 9.82 6.63
N PRO A 305 -4.17 8.50 6.62
CA PRO A 305 -4.98 7.78 5.64
C PRO A 305 -6.45 8.14 5.80
N GLY A 306 -7.04 8.66 4.74
CA GLY A 306 -8.43 9.09 4.75
C GLY A 306 -9.38 7.92 4.53
N CYS A 307 -9.68 7.06 5.50
CA CYS A 307 -10.72 6.06 5.27
C CYS A 307 -12.14 6.64 5.48
N SER A 308 -13.14 6.01 4.86
CA SER A 308 -14.55 6.34 5.11
C SER A 308 -15.39 5.07 4.98
N SER A 309 -16.44 4.96 5.79
CA SER A 309 -17.40 3.88 5.67
C SER A 309 -18.83 4.33 5.98
N SER A 310 -19.80 3.58 5.48
CA SER A 310 -21.21 3.78 5.79
C SER A 310 -21.91 2.44 5.79
N SER A 311 -22.93 2.28 6.65
CA SER A 311 -23.84 1.14 6.60
C SER A 311 -25.28 1.61 6.56
N ALA A 312 -26.14 0.83 5.90
CA ALA A 312 -27.57 1.07 5.83
C ALA A 312 -28.33 -0.25 6.01
N TRP A 313 -29.51 -0.19 6.62
CA TRP A 313 -30.37 -1.36 6.82
C TRP A 313 -31.85 -0.94 6.92
N GLY A 314 -32.73 -1.93 7.13
CA GLY A 314 -34.16 -1.71 7.39
C GLY A 314 -34.85 -0.86 6.32
N ALA A 315 -35.58 0.17 6.74
CA ALA A 315 -36.29 1.15 5.92
C ALA A 315 -35.37 1.88 4.93
N ASN A 316 -34.09 2.08 5.25
CA ASN A 316 -33.15 2.71 4.33
C ASN A 316 -32.73 1.77 3.18
N THR A 317 -32.95 0.47 3.32
CA THR A 317 -32.67 -0.54 2.28
C THR A 317 -33.94 -1.17 1.69
N ALA A 318 -35.11 -0.90 2.26
CA ALA A 318 -36.35 -1.61 1.95
C ALA A 318 -36.81 -1.48 0.48
N ASP A 319 -36.49 -0.36 -0.17
CA ASP A 319 -36.84 -0.09 -1.57
C ASP A 319 -35.79 -0.58 -2.58
N ALA A 320 -34.59 -0.94 -2.12
CA ALA A 320 -33.50 -1.41 -2.97
C ALA A 320 -33.59 -2.92 -3.19
N SER A 321 -34.18 -3.33 -4.32
CA SER A 321 -34.44 -4.75 -4.61
C SER A 321 -33.19 -5.66 -4.72
N ASP A 322 -32.01 -5.07 -4.90
CA ASP A 322 -30.71 -5.72 -4.97
C ASP A 322 -29.94 -5.71 -3.64
N ILE A 323 -30.53 -5.13 -2.58
CA ILE A 323 -30.03 -5.16 -1.20
C ILE A 323 -30.98 -6.02 -0.37
N ASN A 324 -30.47 -7.10 0.21
CA ASN A 324 -31.24 -7.93 1.13
C ASN A 324 -30.76 -7.70 2.55
N GLY A 325 -31.40 -6.78 3.28
CA GLY A 325 -31.04 -6.48 4.66
C GLY A 325 -29.94 -5.42 4.75
N THR A 326 -28.85 -5.74 5.44
CA THR A 326 -27.78 -4.79 5.75
C THR A 326 -26.80 -4.65 4.59
N VAL A 327 -26.21 -3.47 4.44
CA VAL A 327 -25.11 -3.22 3.52
C VAL A 327 -24.06 -2.34 4.18
N LEU A 328 -22.78 -2.59 3.89
CA LEU A 328 -21.65 -1.79 4.35
C LEU A 328 -20.79 -1.41 3.15
N ILE A 329 -20.53 -0.12 2.97
CA ILE A 329 -19.59 0.41 1.98
C ILE A 329 -18.38 1.04 2.66
N ARG A 330 -17.21 0.93 2.03
CA ARG A 330 -15.96 1.54 2.47
C ARG A 330 -15.15 2.07 1.31
N ASN A 331 -14.54 3.25 1.50
CA ASN A 331 -13.36 3.71 0.77
C ASN A 331 -12.13 3.58 1.67
N THR A 332 -11.09 2.93 1.16
CA THR A 332 -9.74 2.97 1.74
C THR A 332 -8.96 4.02 0.95
N ASP A 333 -8.61 5.12 1.58
CA ASP A 333 -7.69 6.09 0.99
C ASP A 333 -6.29 5.90 1.59
N TRP A 334 -5.29 5.81 0.73
CA TRP A 334 -3.90 5.55 1.10
C TRP A 334 -2.96 6.18 0.06
N ASP A 335 -1.66 6.02 0.27
CA ASP A 335 -0.65 6.30 -0.74
C ASP A 335 -0.86 5.43 -1.99
N ALA A 336 -0.97 6.06 -3.15
CA ALA A 336 -1.15 5.42 -4.46
C ALA A 336 0.20 4.99 -5.06
N HIS A 337 1.12 4.54 -4.21
CA HIS A 337 2.44 4.05 -4.62
C HIS A 337 2.31 2.89 -5.62
N PRO A 338 3.05 2.88 -6.75
CA PRO A 338 2.90 1.85 -7.77
C PRO A 338 3.00 0.41 -7.25
N ALA A 339 3.92 0.16 -6.32
CA ALA A 339 4.08 -1.16 -5.67
C ALA A 339 2.87 -1.54 -4.82
N PHE A 340 2.23 -0.58 -4.18
CA PHE A 340 1.03 -0.83 -3.39
C PHE A 340 -0.18 -1.11 -4.29
N LEU A 341 -0.32 -0.35 -5.39
CA LEU A 341 -1.43 -0.48 -6.34
C LEU A 341 -1.40 -1.78 -7.15
N ARG A 342 -0.22 -2.21 -7.62
CA ARG A 342 -0.12 -3.45 -8.44
C ARG A 342 -0.28 -4.73 -7.63
N ASN A 343 -0.24 -4.63 -6.30
CA ASN A 343 -0.29 -5.77 -5.39
C ASN A 343 -1.61 -5.86 -4.60
N HIS A 344 -2.72 -5.33 -5.10
CA HIS A 344 -4.02 -5.62 -4.48
C HIS A 344 -4.35 -7.12 -4.52
N LEU A 345 -4.87 -7.63 -3.41
CA LEU A 345 -5.17 -9.04 -3.19
C LEU A 345 -6.51 -9.21 -2.48
N LEU A 346 -7.24 -10.26 -2.83
CA LEU A 346 -8.30 -10.81 -1.99
C LEU A 346 -7.80 -12.08 -1.32
N LEU A 347 -7.57 -12.03 -0.01
CA LEU A 347 -7.26 -13.20 0.81
C LEU A 347 -8.56 -13.93 1.16
N VAL A 348 -8.56 -15.25 1.04
CA VAL A 348 -9.62 -16.15 1.51
C VAL A 348 -8.97 -17.20 2.42
N SER A 349 -9.27 -17.14 3.71
CA SER A 349 -8.70 -18.03 4.72
C SER A 349 -9.72 -19.08 5.14
N VAL A 350 -9.33 -20.35 5.12
CA VAL A 350 -10.17 -21.48 5.52
C VAL A 350 -9.47 -22.25 6.66
N PRO A 351 -9.78 -21.93 7.91
CA PRO A 351 -9.08 -22.52 9.04
C PRO A 351 -9.39 -24.01 9.23
N ALA A 352 -8.45 -24.73 9.83
CA ALA A 352 -8.63 -26.12 10.26
C ALA A 352 -9.04 -26.21 11.75
N GLU A 353 -8.80 -25.14 12.49
CA GLU A 353 -9.16 -24.93 13.88
C GLU A 353 -10.68 -25.02 14.04
N SER A 354 -11.15 -25.80 15.01
CA SER A 354 -12.57 -26.12 15.14
C SER A 354 -13.43 -24.96 15.64
N ASP A 355 -12.81 -24.05 16.38
CA ASP A 355 -13.38 -22.82 16.93
C ASP A 355 -13.31 -21.64 15.94
N GLU A 356 -12.63 -21.81 14.82
CA GLU A 356 -12.53 -20.79 13.77
C GLU A 356 -13.45 -21.09 12.58
N GLN A 357 -13.69 -20.06 11.76
CA GLN A 357 -14.57 -20.04 10.61
C GLN A 357 -13.87 -19.38 9.41
N ALA A 358 -14.31 -19.73 8.20
CA ALA A 358 -13.72 -19.17 6.99
C ALA A 358 -14.00 -17.67 6.86
N TRP A 359 -13.06 -16.91 6.30
CA TRP A 359 -13.21 -15.47 6.10
C TRP A 359 -12.45 -14.99 4.85
N LEU A 360 -12.78 -13.77 4.41
CA LEU A 360 -12.09 -13.08 3.34
C LEU A 360 -11.65 -11.68 3.75
N SER A 361 -10.63 -11.15 3.08
CA SER A 361 -10.15 -9.77 3.27
C SER A 361 -9.49 -9.22 2.01
N PRO A 362 -9.98 -8.08 1.49
CA PRO A 362 -9.21 -7.23 0.60
C PRO A 362 -7.96 -6.72 1.33
N THR A 363 -6.78 -7.07 0.83
CA THR A 363 -5.49 -6.85 1.50
C THR A 363 -4.34 -6.81 0.48
N TRP A 364 -3.11 -7.00 0.95
CA TRP A 364 -1.88 -7.08 0.17
C TRP A 364 -1.07 -8.35 0.48
N PRO A 365 -0.25 -8.83 -0.47
CA PRO A 365 0.72 -9.89 -0.29
C PRO A 365 1.57 -9.70 0.96
N GLY A 366 1.63 -10.70 1.82
CA GLY A 366 2.37 -10.66 3.09
C GLY A 366 1.56 -10.14 4.28
N SER A 367 0.38 -9.57 4.04
CA SER A 367 -0.53 -9.11 5.09
C SER A 367 -1.66 -10.12 5.33
N PHE A 368 -1.93 -10.44 6.59
CA PHE A 368 -2.99 -11.37 6.97
C PHE A 368 -3.92 -10.84 8.08
N TRP A 369 -3.84 -9.57 8.43
CA TRP A 369 -4.81 -8.91 9.31
C TRP A 369 -6.11 -8.55 8.58
N ALA A 370 -7.12 -8.05 9.32
CA ALA A 370 -8.41 -7.63 8.75
C ALA A 370 -8.61 -6.11 8.84
N LEU A 371 -7.92 -5.34 7.99
CA LEU A 371 -8.28 -3.92 7.76
C LEU A 371 -9.72 -3.80 7.23
N SER A 372 -10.12 -4.76 6.41
CA SER A 372 -11.49 -4.97 5.94
C SER A 372 -11.69 -6.45 5.69
N GLY A 373 -12.83 -7.00 6.11
CA GLY A 373 -13.09 -8.41 5.89
C GLY A 373 -14.52 -8.84 6.19
N MET A 374 -14.84 -10.07 5.81
CA MET A 374 -16.13 -10.70 6.07
C MET A 374 -15.97 -12.20 6.28
N ASN A 375 -16.66 -12.77 7.27
CA ASN A 375 -16.62 -14.20 7.58
C ASN A 375 -17.77 -15.00 6.92
N GLU A 376 -17.74 -16.33 7.06
CA GLU A 376 -18.74 -17.23 6.47
C GLU A 376 -20.13 -17.13 7.11
N SER A 377 -20.21 -16.52 8.28
CA SER A 377 -21.46 -16.10 8.94
C SER A 377 -22.00 -14.77 8.41
N GLY A 378 -21.27 -14.08 7.53
CA GLY A 378 -21.68 -12.81 6.92
C GLY A 378 -21.35 -11.57 7.75
N ILE A 379 -20.68 -11.70 8.88
CA ILE A 379 -20.23 -10.55 9.67
C ILE A 379 -19.09 -9.90 8.92
N ALA A 380 -19.18 -8.59 8.71
CA ALA A 380 -18.16 -7.79 8.05
C ALA A 380 -17.68 -6.67 8.98
N ALA A 381 -16.39 -6.38 8.92
CA ALA A 381 -15.77 -5.31 9.70
C ALA A 381 -14.78 -4.53 8.83
N VAL A 382 -14.73 -3.21 9.04
CA VAL A 382 -13.85 -2.30 8.32
C VAL A 382 -13.26 -1.25 9.27
N GLU A 383 -11.94 -1.06 9.23
CA GLU A 383 -11.18 -0.24 10.19
C GLU A 383 -10.65 1.07 9.59
N GLN A 384 -10.83 2.20 10.26
CA GLN A 384 -10.26 3.49 9.87
C GLN A 384 -9.28 3.94 10.95
N THR A 385 -8.23 4.69 10.58
CA THR A 385 -7.48 5.45 11.58
C THR A 385 -8.37 6.51 12.22
N GLY A 386 -8.21 6.73 13.50
CA GLY A 386 -8.84 7.82 14.23
C GLY A 386 -8.01 9.11 14.21
N ASP A 387 -8.65 10.22 14.53
CA ASP A 387 -8.14 11.59 14.49
C ASP A 387 -7.36 12.05 15.74
N SER A 388 -6.91 11.12 16.59
CA SER A 388 -6.14 11.50 17.77
C SER A 388 -4.67 11.65 17.46
N LEU A 389 -4.06 12.64 18.11
CA LEU A 389 -2.65 12.53 18.45
C LEU A 389 -2.47 11.33 19.36
N LEU A 390 -1.87 10.25 18.85
CA LEU A 390 -1.48 9.13 19.70
C LEU A 390 -0.84 9.69 20.99
N ALA A 391 -1.30 9.32 22.17
CA ALA A 391 -0.33 9.24 23.23
C ALA A 391 0.59 8.09 22.80
N ALA A 392 1.89 8.37 22.59
CA ALA A 392 2.86 7.29 22.48
C ALA A 392 2.61 6.37 23.68
N PRO A 393 2.66 5.03 23.55
CA PRO A 393 2.49 4.20 24.70
C PRO A 393 3.52 4.62 25.73
N TYR A 394 3.01 5.08 26.85
CA TYR A 394 3.82 5.37 28.01
C TYR A 394 4.56 4.07 28.33
N ALA A 395 5.88 4.17 28.45
CA ALA A 395 6.68 3.09 28.97
C ALA A 395 6.09 2.65 30.32
N GLY A 396 5.41 1.50 30.35
CA GLY A 396 5.12 0.82 31.61
C GLY A 396 3.85 0.00 31.76
N GLU A 397 2.75 0.22 31.01
CA GLU A 397 1.46 -0.30 31.53
C GLU A 397 0.52 -1.02 30.56
N ALA A 398 0.69 -0.96 29.23
CA ALA A 398 -0.13 -1.74 28.31
C ALA A 398 0.72 -2.33 27.18
N HIS A 399 0.52 -3.63 26.92
CA HIS A 399 1.11 -4.32 25.77
C HIS A 399 0.04 -4.47 24.67
N PRO A 400 -0.10 -3.49 23.77
CA PRO A 400 -1.21 -3.43 22.84
C PRO A 400 -1.17 -4.51 21.77
N THR A 401 -2.34 -4.80 21.20
CA THR A 401 -2.52 -5.64 20.02
C THR A 401 -2.84 -4.75 18.81
N PRO A 402 -2.31 -5.02 17.61
CA PRO A 402 -2.72 -4.30 16.41
C PRO A 402 -4.23 -4.47 16.20
N THR A 403 -4.96 -3.38 16.00
CA THR A 403 -6.43 -3.41 15.90
C THR A 403 -6.90 -4.34 14.79
N GLY A 404 -6.26 -4.34 13.62
CA GLY A 404 -6.60 -5.28 12.55
C GLY A 404 -6.43 -6.76 12.89
N LEU A 405 -5.59 -7.13 13.88
CA LEU A 405 -5.51 -8.51 14.39
C LEU A 405 -6.66 -8.83 15.35
N SER A 406 -7.07 -7.89 16.21
CA SER A 406 -8.25 -8.07 17.05
C SER A 406 -9.55 -8.13 16.24
N THR A 407 -9.67 -7.30 15.20
CA THR A 407 -10.77 -7.33 14.23
C THR A 407 -10.81 -8.68 13.51
N ARG A 408 -9.65 -9.16 13.04
CA ARG A 408 -9.53 -10.49 12.44
C ARG A 408 -9.96 -11.57 13.43
N LYS A 409 -9.51 -11.52 14.67
CA LYS A 409 -9.85 -12.50 15.71
C LYS A 409 -11.36 -12.61 15.89
N GLY A 410 -12.04 -11.47 15.94
CA GLY A 410 -13.49 -11.41 16.02
C GLY A 410 -14.20 -11.98 14.78
N LEU A 411 -13.64 -11.77 13.59
CA LEU A 411 -14.19 -12.32 12.34
C LEU A 411 -13.94 -13.83 12.20
N GLU A 412 -12.77 -14.31 12.58
CA GLU A 412 -12.37 -15.70 12.34
C GLU A 412 -12.84 -16.65 13.44
N MET A 413 -13.07 -16.19 14.66
CA MET A 413 -13.66 -17.01 15.71
C MET A 413 -15.16 -17.21 15.45
N LYS A 414 -15.70 -18.41 15.75
CA LYS A 414 -17.13 -18.71 15.55
C LYS A 414 -18.05 -17.99 16.52
N ASP A 415 -17.62 -17.87 17.76
CA ASP A 415 -18.38 -17.35 18.90
C ASP A 415 -17.34 -16.90 19.93
N TYR A 416 -16.81 -15.70 19.73
CA TYR A 416 -15.73 -15.15 20.53
C TYR A 416 -16.19 -14.88 21.96
N ASN A 417 -17.40 -14.32 22.12
CA ASN A 417 -17.94 -13.93 23.41
C ASN A 417 -18.62 -15.09 24.18
N ALA A 418 -18.71 -16.28 23.54
CA ALA A 418 -19.30 -17.50 24.07
C ALA A 418 -20.80 -17.38 24.41
N ASP A 419 -21.56 -16.56 23.67
CA ASP A 419 -23.00 -16.40 23.82
C ASP A 419 -23.83 -17.41 23.01
N GLY A 420 -23.15 -18.21 22.17
CA GLY A 420 -23.73 -19.25 21.32
C GLY A 420 -24.13 -18.77 19.92
N ILE A 421 -23.83 -17.52 19.55
CA ILE A 421 -24.25 -16.90 18.29
C ILE A 421 -23.07 -16.16 17.64
N SER A 422 -22.74 -16.54 16.39
CA SER A 422 -21.82 -15.72 15.59
C SER A 422 -22.50 -14.41 15.21
N SER A 423 -22.06 -13.29 15.76
CA SER A 423 -22.67 -11.97 15.56
C SER A 423 -21.65 -10.82 15.54
N VAL A 424 -22.13 -9.59 15.29
CA VAL A 424 -21.29 -8.39 15.40
C VAL A 424 -20.69 -8.20 16.80
N ASP A 425 -21.31 -8.79 17.83
CA ASP A 425 -20.85 -8.69 19.21
C ASP A 425 -19.59 -9.52 19.47
N ASP A 426 -19.31 -10.53 18.65
CA ASP A 426 -18.03 -11.25 18.68
C ASP A 426 -16.88 -10.36 18.27
N VAL A 427 -17.08 -9.58 17.20
CA VAL A 427 -16.05 -8.64 16.71
C VAL A 427 -15.86 -7.51 17.71
N VAL A 428 -16.95 -6.96 18.25
CA VAL A 428 -16.86 -5.93 19.28
C VAL A 428 -16.14 -6.45 20.53
N ALA A 429 -16.51 -7.65 21.03
CA ALA A 429 -15.85 -8.24 22.19
C ALA A 429 -14.36 -8.52 21.94
N ALA A 430 -14.01 -9.03 20.76
CA ALA A 430 -12.63 -9.27 20.39
C ALA A 430 -11.77 -8.01 20.35
N ILE A 431 -12.34 -6.86 19.98
CA ILE A 431 -11.64 -5.57 20.03
C ILE A 431 -11.52 -5.10 21.48
N LEU A 432 -12.60 -5.12 22.25
CA LEU A 432 -12.62 -4.60 23.63
C LEU A 432 -11.74 -5.39 24.62
N ASP A 433 -11.38 -6.63 24.30
CA ASP A 433 -10.52 -7.48 25.14
C ASP A 433 -9.04 -7.09 25.10
N TYR A 434 -8.63 -6.20 24.20
CA TYR A 434 -7.24 -5.78 24.02
C TYR A 434 -7.07 -4.28 24.16
N ASP A 435 -5.92 -3.88 24.68
CA ASP A 435 -5.43 -2.52 24.47
C ASP A 435 -4.91 -2.38 23.04
N HIS A 436 -5.01 -1.17 22.47
CA HIS A 436 -4.53 -0.90 21.11
C HIS A 436 -3.64 0.33 21.09
N THR A 437 -2.47 0.24 20.45
CA THR A 437 -1.76 1.44 20.02
C THR A 437 -2.61 2.12 18.97
N GLY A 438 -2.60 3.44 18.91
CA GLY A 438 -3.34 4.10 17.85
C GLY A 438 -4.60 4.73 18.36
N THR A 439 -5.27 5.42 17.46
CA THR A 439 -6.71 5.59 17.57
C THR A 439 -7.33 5.04 16.33
N TRP A 440 -8.47 4.38 16.48
CA TRP A 440 -9.07 3.57 15.43
C TRP A 440 -10.58 3.65 15.51
N ILE A 441 -11.22 3.42 14.37
CA ILE A 441 -12.67 3.34 14.29
C ILE A 441 -13.00 2.09 13.50
N VAL A 442 -13.65 1.12 14.14
CA VAL A 442 -14.01 -0.15 13.51
C VAL A 442 -15.51 -0.21 13.31
N HIS A 443 -15.96 -0.25 12.06
CA HIS A 443 -17.36 -0.34 11.69
C HIS A 443 -17.71 -1.80 11.37
N VAL A 444 -18.64 -2.36 12.13
CA VAL A 444 -19.04 -3.77 12.09
C VAL A 444 -20.51 -3.90 11.70
N VAL A 445 -20.80 -4.81 10.77
CA VAL A 445 -22.16 -5.18 10.33
C VAL A 445 -22.30 -6.70 10.27
N GLY A 446 -23.52 -7.21 10.34
CA GLY A 446 -23.78 -8.63 10.20
C GLY A 446 -25.26 -8.94 9.93
N PRO A 447 -25.60 -10.16 9.50
CA PRO A 447 -26.97 -10.50 9.13
C PRO A 447 -27.90 -10.40 10.34
N ASN A 448 -29.06 -9.77 10.17
CA ASN A 448 -30.07 -9.62 11.23
C ASN A 448 -29.54 -8.97 12.53
N SER A 449 -28.48 -8.17 12.44
CA SER A 449 -27.88 -7.49 13.58
C SER A 449 -27.82 -5.98 13.31
N THR A 450 -27.98 -5.19 14.37
CA THR A 450 -27.80 -3.74 14.25
C THR A 450 -26.30 -3.44 14.07
N PRO A 451 -25.90 -2.69 13.04
CA PRO A 451 -24.53 -2.22 12.90
C PRO A 451 -23.99 -1.53 14.14
N LYS A 452 -22.68 -1.69 14.38
CA LYS A 452 -21.96 -1.07 15.50
C LYS A 452 -20.68 -0.43 15.02
N ILE A 453 -20.24 0.61 15.72
CA ILE A 453 -18.94 1.22 15.49
C ILE A 453 -18.18 1.25 16.80
N VAL A 454 -16.95 0.75 16.81
CA VAL A 454 -16.05 0.80 17.96
C VAL A 454 -15.05 1.91 17.72
N GLU A 455 -15.18 3.00 18.46
CA GLU A 455 -14.22 4.11 18.48
C GLU A 455 -13.20 3.86 19.59
N ILE A 456 -11.94 3.70 19.21
CA ILE A 456 -10.82 3.32 20.08
C ILE A 456 -9.92 4.54 20.23
N SER A 457 -9.78 5.01 21.47
CA SER A 457 -8.79 6.03 21.81
C SER A 457 -7.80 5.48 22.85
N TYR A 458 -6.52 5.51 22.50
CA TYR A 458 -5.45 5.18 23.44
C TYR A 458 -5.36 6.24 24.56
N PRO A 459 -5.10 5.86 25.84
CA PRO A 459 -4.72 4.52 26.27
C PRO A 459 -5.84 3.49 26.48
N HIS A 460 -7.06 3.84 26.89
CA HIS A 460 -8.04 2.81 27.34
C HIS A 460 -9.50 3.20 27.17
N SER A 461 -9.84 4.11 26.26
CA SER A 461 -11.22 4.58 26.13
C SER A 461 -11.82 4.12 24.82
N PHE A 462 -12.73 3.16 24.99
CA PHE A 462 -13.58 2.65 23.93
C PHE A 462 -14.94 3.33 24.00
N PHE A 463 -15.50 3.58 22.83
CA PHE A 463 -16.90 3.96 22.70
C PHE A 463 -17.54 3.09 21.62
N VAL A 464 -18.56 2.31 22.02
CA VAL A 464 -19.36 1.54 21.07
C VAL A 464 -20.58 2.36 20.70
N ARG A 465 -20.61 2.82 19.46
CA ARG A 465 -21.68 3.62 18.87
C ARG A 465 -22.70 2.72 18.19
N GLY A 466 -23.97 2.94 18.53
CA GLY A 466 -25.13 2.35 17.86
C GLY A 466 -25.98 3.39 17.13
N VAL A 467 -27.12 2.97 16.59
CA VAL A 467 -28.07 3.86 15.91
C VAL A 467 -28.70 4.88 16.87
N GLU A 468 -28.86 4.50 18.14
CA GLU A 468 -29.35 5.35 19.22
C GLU A 468 -28.49 6.61 19.43
N ASP A 469 -27.21 6.54 19.07
CA ASP A 469 -26.27 7.65 19.21
C ASP A 469 -26.38 8.68 18.09
N ASN A 470 -27.00 8.35 16.95
CA ASN A 470 -27.19 9.28 15.83
C ASN A 470 -27.97 10.54 16.25
N THR A 471 -28.87 10.41 17.23
CA THR A 471 -29.77 11.49 17.68
C THR A 471 -29.27 12.20 18.95
N SER A 472 -28.15 11.74 19.52
CA SER A 472 -27.64 12.32 20.75
C SER A 472 -27.06 13.70 20.48
N SER A 473 -27.61 14.74 21.12
CA SER A 473 -27.18 16.14 21.02
C SER A 473 -25.81 16.37 21.67
N LEU A 474 -24.83 15.55 21.33
CA LEU A 474 -23.49 15.65 21.84
C LEU A 474 -22.87 16.90 21.23
N ASN A 475 -22.30 17.72 22.11
CA ASN A 475 -21.61 18.94 21.74
C ASN A 475 -20.47 18.59 20.79
N TYR A 476 -20.72 18.70 19.48
CA TYR A 476 -19.68 18.85 18.48
C TYR A 476 -18.84 20.05 18.93
N SER A 477 -17.64 19.78 19.44
CA SER A 477 -16.79 20.84 20.03
C SER A 477 -15.98 21.60 18.98
N HIS A 478 -16.17 21.31 17.69
CA HIS A 478 -15.53 22.03 16.60
C HIS A 478 -16.50 23.04 15.97
N ASP A 479 -16.04 24.28 15.96
CA ASP A 479 -16.76 25.52 15.64
C ASP A 479 -17.58 25.52 14.32
N ALA A 480 -18.71 26.25 14.40
CA ALA A 480 -19.44 26.94 13.33
C ALA A 480 -20.30 26.18 12.30
N HIS A 481 -20.18 24.86 12.14
CA HIS A 481 -21.11 24.09 11.30
C HIS A 481 -21.92 23.11 12.14
N ALA A 482 -22.84 23.65 12.93
CA ALA A 482 -23.88 22.88 13.60
C ALA A 482 -24.79 22.25 12.53
N TYR A 483 -24.37 21.13 11.96
CA TYR A 483 -25.30 20.23 11.29
C TYR A 483 -26.28 19.76 12.37
N PRO A 484 -27.59 19.87 12.14
CA PRO A 484 -28.53 19.48 13.17
C PRO A 484 -28.31 17.98 13.43
N VAL A 485 -28.27 17.61 14.71
CA VAL A 485 -28.21 16.20 15.11
C VAL A 485 -29.49 15.56 14.59
N GLU A 486 -29.36 14.85 13.49
CA GLU A 486 -30.49 14.43 12.66
C GLU A 486 -30.58 12.92 12.62
N ASP A 487 -31.82 12.44 12.70
CA ASP A 487 -32.14 11.04 12.62
C ASP A 487 -31.85 10.52 11.21
N PHE A 488 -30.65 9.96 11.00
CA PHE A 488 -30.30 9.22 9.78
C PHE A 488 -31.10 7.92 9.64
N GLY A 489 -31.98 7.62 10.59
CA GLY A 489 -32.72 6.38 10.68
C GLY A 489 -31.75 5.20 10.81
N GLU A 490 -32.00 4.19 10.00
CA GLU A 490 -31.25 2.93 9.98
C GLU A 490 -30.00 3.06 9.10
N MET A 491 -29.07 3.95 9.51
CA MET A 491 -27.80 4.21 8.84
C MET A 491 -26.71 4.66 9.84
N LEU A 492 -25.47 4.24 9.62
CA LEU A 492 -24.29 4.76 10.31
C LEU A 492 -23.28 5.29 9.28
N LEU A 493 -22.62 6.42 9.61
CA LEU A 493 -21.63 7.10 8.76
C LEU A 493 -20.33 7.27 9.53
N VAL A 494 -19.19 7.01 8.91
CA VAL A 494 -17.87 7.07 9.56
C VAL A 494 -16.81 7.61 8.60
N THR A 495 -15.91 8.43 9.12
CA THR A 495 -14.65 8.83 8.46
C THR A 495 -13.50 8.53 9.41
N ASN A 496 -12.44 9.35 9.47
CA ASN A 496 -11.37 9.19 10.45
C ASN A 496 -11.61 9.97 11.76
N PHE A 497 -12.79 10.57 11.96
CA PHE A 497 -13.10 11.29 13.20
C PHE A 497 -13.89 10.46 14.18
N HIS A 498 -13.49 10.56 15.45
CA HIS A 498 -14.31 10.06 16.54
C HIS A 498 -15.58 10.92 16.62
N PHE A 499 -16.74 10.26 16.64
CA PHE A 499 -18.00 10.96 16.80
C PHE A 499 -18.10 11.61 18.18
N ARG A 500 -17.50 11.00 19.21
CA ARG A 500 -17.47 11.56 20.57
C ARG A 500 -16.10 12.14 20.90
N THR A 501 -16.11 13.41 21.31
CA THR A 501 -14.99 14.02 22.02
C THR A 501 -14.82 13.30 23.35
N GLN A 502 -13.73 12.55 23.51
CA GLN A 502 -13.44 11.91 24.77
C GLN A 502 -12.80 12.92 25.74
N ALA A 503 -13.06 12.80 27.05
CA ALA A 503 -12.52 13.73 28.03
C ALA A 503 -10.98 13.67 28.04
N GLY A 504 -10.31 14.81 27.81
CA GLY A 504 -8.84 14.88 27.69
C GLY A 504 -8.31 14.67 26.28
N TYR A 505 -9.20 14.55 25.28
CA TYR A 505 -8.87 14.36 23.88
C TYR A 505 -8.79 15.70 23.16
N THR A 506 -7.68 15.93 22.44
CA THR A 506 -7.56 17.06 21.50
C THR A 506 -7.63 16.49 20.11
N HIS A 507 -8.71 16.75 19.38
CA HIS A 507 -8.78 16.43 17.96
C HIS A 507 -7.62 17.14 17.27
N LEU A 508 -6.90 16.39 16.43
CA LEU A 508 -6.13 17.01 15.36
C LEU A 508 -7.17 17.78 14.55
N GLY A 509 -7.06 19.10 14.44
CA GLY A 509 -7.99 19.95 13.69
C GLY A 509 -7.94 19.69 12.19
N TYR A 510 -8.06 18.43 11.79
CA TYR A 510 -7.91 17.94 10.44
C TYR A 510 -9.03 18.49 9.57
N PRO A 511 -8.73 18.82 8.30
CA PRO A 511 -9.73 19.27 7.35
C PRO A 511 -10.76 18.18 7.02
N GLU A 512 -10.50 16.90 7.33
CA GLU A 512 -11.33 15.78 6.89
C GLU A 512 -12.80 15.79 7.39
N ASP A 513 -13.19 16.71 8.28
CA ASP A 513 -14.60 16.99 8.64
C ASP A 513 -15.45 17.22 7.37
N TRP A 514 -14.85 17.72 6.30
CA TRP A 514 -15.55 17.89 5.02
C TRP A 514 -16.12 16.57 4.47
N ARG A 515 -15.48 15.42 4.68
CA ARG A 515 -15.97 14.11 4.18
C ARG A 515 -17.18 13.65 4.93
N TYR A 516 -17.15 13.78 6.26
CA TYR A 516 -18.30 13.46 7.10
C TYR A 516 -19.47 14.38 6.74
N SER A 517 -19.22 15.69 6.63
CA SER A 517 -20.20 16.68 6.19
C SER A 517 -20.81 16.33 4.82
N ARG A 518 -20.00 15.88 3.86
CA ARG A 518 -20.49 15.44 2.54
C ARG A 518 -21.29 14.15 2.60
N LEU A 519 -20.89 13.17 3.41
CA LEU A 519 -21.68 11.95 3.65
C LEU A 519 -23.05 12.31 4.23
N VAL A 520 -23.07 13.15 5.26
CA VAL A 520 -24.31 13.68 5.84
C VAL A 520 -25.16 14.35 4.76
N ALA A 521 -24.59 15.28 3.98
CA ALA A 521 -25.34 15.96 2.93
C ALA A 521 -25.92 15.02 1.85
N GLN A 522 -25.15 13.97 1.48
CA GLN A 522 -25.58 12.96 0.51
C GLN A 522 -26.71 12.08 1.05
N PHE A 523 -26.63 11.66 2.31
CA PHE A 523 -27.56 10.68 2.87
C PHE A 523 -28.77 11.31 3.56
N TYR A 524 -28.63 12.49 4.16
CA TYR A 524 -29.69 13.18 4.87
C TYR A 524 -30.92 13.47 4.00
N ASN A 525 -30.72 14.00 2.79
CA ASN A 525 -31.83 14.42 1.94
C ASN A 525 -32.56 13.24 1.28
N LYS A 526 -31.97 12.03 1.29
CA LYS A 526 -32.46 10.84 0.58
C LYS A 526 -32.03 9.55 1.30
N PRO A 527 -32.41 9.31 2.56
CA PRO A 527 -31.84 8.22 3.35
C PRO A 527 -32.14 6.83 2.78
N MET A 528 -33.28 6.69 2.08
CA MET A 528 -33.65 5.47 1.35
C MET A 528 -32.76 5.28 0.11
N LEU A 529 -32.17 4.09 0.01
CA LEU A 529 -31.38 3.65 -1.12
C LEU A 529 -32.30 3.11 -2.22
N ALA A 530 -32.03 3.48 -3.47
CA ALA A 530 -32.78 2.96 -4.62
C ALA A 530 -32.19 1.64 -5.17
N SER A 531 -30.87 1.44 -5.00
CA SER A 531 -30.14 0.24 -5.41
C SER A 531 -28.73 0.22 -4.81
N LEU A 532 -27.97 -0.85 -5.05
CA LEU A 532 -26.53 -0.89 -4.75
C LEU A 532 -25.73 0.14 -5.54
N ASP A 533 -26.10 0.37 -6.80
CA ASP A 533 -25.44 1.37 -7.65
C ASP A 533 -25.74 2.81 -7.18
N ASP A 534 -26.96 3.07 -6.68
CA ASP A 534 -27.30 4.34 -6.02
C ASP A 534 -26.40 4.54 -4.79
N TYR A 535 -26.27 3.50 -3.96
CA TYR A 535 -25.45 3.58 -2.76
C TYR A 535 -23.97 3.81 -3.08
N TRP A 536 -23.41 3.03 -4.01
CA TRP A 536 -22.03 3.20 -4.49
C TRP A 536 -21.80 4.62 -5.02
N THR A 537 -22.68 5.12 -5.89
CA THR A 537 -22.54 6.43 -6.52
C THR A 537 -22.57 7.55 -5.49
N ARG A 538 -23.54 7.54 -4.57
CA ARG A 538 -23.71 8.60 -3.57
C ARG A 538 -22.55 8.62 -2.57
N PHE A 539 -22.15 7.45 -2.10
CA PHE A 539 -21.03 7.32 -1.16
C PHE A 539 -19.71 7.78 -1.79
N THR A 540 -19.42 7.33 -3.01
CA THR A 540 -18.18 7.67 -3.71
C THR A 540 -18.15 9.12 -4.19
N GLN A 541 -19.30 9.75 -4.45
CA GLN A 541 -19.38 11.20 -4.67
C GLN A 541 -19.11 12.01 -3.40
N ALA A 542 -19.48 11.50 -2.22
CA ALA A 542 -19.19 12.18 -0.95
C ALA A 542 -17.71 12.08 -0.56
N THR A 543 -17.11 10.89 -0.73
CA THR A 543 -15.83 10.53 -0.09
C THR A 543 -14.73 10.16 -1.07
N GLY A 544 -15.07 9.91 -2.34
CA GLY A 544 -14.12 9.49 -3.34
C GLY A 544 -13.06 10.55 -3.55
N PHE A 545 -11.81 10.17 -3.28
CA PHE A 545 -10.65 10.97 -3.55
C PHE A 545 -10.15 10.61 -4.95
N VAL A 546 -10.28 11.54 -5.89
CA VAL A 546 -9.53 11.45 -7.16
C VAL A 546 -8.11 11.92 -6.84
N ASN A 547 -7.09 11.32 -7.44
CA ASN A 547 -5.69 11.79 -7.40
C ASN A 547 -5.58 13.18 -8.07
N ASP A 548 -6.28 14.17 -7.54
CA ASP A 548 -6.34 15.51 -8.08
C ASP A 548 -5.18 16.29 -7.47
N GLN A 549 -4.10 16.34 -8.25
CA GLN A 549 -2.90 17.14 -7.99
C GLN A 549 -3.26 18.58 -7.57
N ALA A 550 -4.44 19.09 -7.99
CA ALA A 550 -4.92 20.44 -7.72
C ALA A 550 -5.12 20.76 -6.22
N ILE A 551 -5.37 19.78 -5.34
CA ILE A 551 -5.51 20.05 -3.90
C ILE A 551 -4.14 20.19 -3.22
N TYR A 552 -3.08 19.68 -3.85
CA TYR A 552 -1.73 19.61 -3.31
C TYR A 552 -0.69 20.38 -4.14
N GLU A 553 -1.10 21.37 -4.95
CA GLU A 553 -0.17 22.19 -5.78
C GLU A 553 0.96 22.87 -4.97
N ASP A 554 0.79 23.02 -3.64
CA ASP A 554 1.80 23.56 -2.73
C ASP A 554 2.73 22.51 -2.08
N TYR A 555 2.56 21.22 -2.36
CA TYR A 555 3.44 20.16 -1.87
C TYR A 555 4.53 19.85 -2.91
N PRO A 556 5.81 20.11 -2.60
CA PRO A 556 6.91 19.98 -3.56
C PRO A 556 7.32 18.53 -3.89
N GLU A 557 6.61 17.53 -3.38
CA GLU A 557 6.91 16.10 -3.58
C GLU A 557 5.64 15.35 -4.00
N ASN A 558 5.78 14.42 -4.96
CA ASN A 558 4.74 13.66 -5.67
C ASN A 558 3.89 12.73 -4.78
N PHE A 559 3.33 13.20 -3.67
CA PHE A 559 2.40 12.42 -2.86
C PHE A 559 1.05 12.32 -3.57
N THR A 560 0.82 11.21 -4.27
CA THR A 560 -0.49 10.85 -4.81
C THR A 560 -1.26 10.06 -3.75
N THR A 561 -1.94 10.73 -2.83
CA THR A 561 -2.96 10.05 -2.02
C THR A 561 -4.23 9.84 -2.85
N GLY A 562 -4.94 8.74 -2.61
CA GLY A 562 -6.15 8.44 -3.36
C GLY A 562 -6.96 7.29 -2.79
N THR A 563 -8.21 7.15 -3.26
CA THR A 563 -9.02 5.98 -2.96
C THR A 563 -8.45 4.76 -3.68
N ILE A 564 -7.73 3.91 -2.96
CA ILE A 564 -7.03 2.74 -3.49
C ILE A 564 -7.89 1.48 -3.51
N GLN A 565 -8.91 1.40 -2.64
CA GLN A 565 -9.91 0.34 -2.65
C GLN A 565 -11.28 0.91 -2.32
N THR A 566 -12.31 0.47 -3.05
CA THR A 566 -13.71 0.72 -2.71
C THR A 566 -14.42 -0.61 -2.65
N MET A 567 -15.12 -0.87 -1.55
CA MET A 567 -15.74 -2.17 -1.32
C MET A 567 -17.12 -2.07 -0.70
N LEU A 568 -17.97 -3.02 -1.05
CA LEU A 568 -19.33 -3.21 -0.55
C LEU A 568 -19.45 -4.64 -0.01
N PHE A 569 -19.84 -4.78 1.25
CA PHE A 569 -20.18 -6.04 1.88
C PHE A 569 -21.70 -6.17 2.01
N LEU A 570 -22.21 -7.36 1.69
CA LEU A 570 -23.62 -7.74 1.78
C LEU A 570 -23.75 -8.95 2.72
N PRO A 571 -23.87 -8.74 4.05
CA PRO A 571 -23.88 -9.78 5.06
C PRO A 571 -24.81 -10.96 4.76
N GLU A 572 -26.07 -10.69 4.41
CA GLU A 572 -27.12 -11.70 4.25
C GLU A 572 -26.87 -12.64 3.06
N THR A 573 -26.16 -12.16 2.04
CA THR A 573 -25.80 -12.96 0.86
C THR A 573 -24.34 -13.40 0.87
N ARG A 574 -23.54 -12.91 1.82
CA ARG A 574 -22.09 -13.12 1.91
C ARG A 574 -21.39 -12.74 0.60
N SER A 575 -21.84 -11.63 0.02
CA SER A 575 -21.32 -11.09 -1.23
C SER A 575 -20.37 -9.91 -0.97
N LEU A 576 -19.36 -9.81 -1.82
CA LEU A 576 -18.39 -8.72 -1.86
C LEU A 576 -18.41 -8.10 -3.25
N ARG A 577 -18.51 -6.78 -3.31
CA ARG A 577 -18.28 -5.99 -4.50
C ARG A 577 -17.05 -5.12 -4.27
N LEU A 578 -15.95 -5.41 -4.97
CA LEU A 578 -14.64 -4.78 -4.73
C LEU A 578 -14.12 -4.12 -6.00
N SER A 579 -13.66 -2.88 -5.88
CA SER A 579 -12.89 -2.18 -6.90
C SER A 579 -11.55 -1.76 -6.32
N THR A 580 -10.50 -1.79 -7.13
CA THR A 580 -9.13 -1.42 -6.76
C THR A 580 -8.62 -0.33 -7.69
N ALA A 581 -7.73 0.54 -7.22
CA ALA A 581 -7.11 1.56 -8.04
C ALA A 581 -6.13 0.94 -9.04
N THR A 582 -5.91 1.63 -10.16
CA THR A 582 -5.00 1.18 -11.23
C THR A 582 -4.27 2.39 -11.81
N GLY A 583 -2.95 2.47 -11.58
CA GLY A 583 -2.17 3.66 -11.91
C GLY A 583 -2.79 4.91 -11.28
N ASN A 584 -3.05 5.94 -12.08
CA ASN A 584 -3.61 7.22 -11.58
C ASN A 584 -5.14 7.22 -11.43
N ARG A 585 -5.81 6.09 -11.66
CA ARG A 585 -7.28 6.00 -11.56
C ARG A 585 -7.70 5.44 -10.21
N ALA A 586 -8.44 6.24 -9.46
CA ALA A 586 -9.02 5.87 -8.16
C ALA A 586 -9.98 4.68 -8.27
N ALA A 587 -10.03 3.85 -7.23
CA ALA A 587 -10.76 2.59 -7.19
C ALA A 587 -12.26 2.77 -7.45
N HIS A 588 -12.89 3.76 -6.85
CA HIS A 588 -14.34 3.99 -7.01
C HIS A 588 -14.77 4.30 -8.45
N LEU A 589 -13.82 4.69 -9.32
CA LEU A 589 -14.06 4.96 -10.73
C LEU A 589 -13.92 3.70 -11.60
N ASN A 590 -13.33 2.62 -11.09
CA ASN A 590 -13.16 1.36 -11.80
C ASN A 590 -14.43 0.49 -11.70
N THR A 591 -14.57 -0.46 -12.64
CA THR A 591 -15.68 -1.41 -12.59
C THR A 591 -15.39 -2.42 -11.48
N PRO A 592 -16.26 -2.54 -10.47
CA PRO A 592 -16.02 -3.46 -9.37
C PRO A 592 -16.24 -4.91 -9.79
N VAL A 593 -15.45 -5.80 -9.21
CA VAL A 593 -15.61 -7.26 -9.27
C VAL A 593 -16.63 -7.69 -8.23
N ASN A 594 -17.64 -8.46 -8.66
CA ASN A 594 -18.65 -9.04 -7.78
C ASN A 594 -18.31 -10.50 -7.52
N THR A 595 -18.25 -10.89 -6.25
CA THR A 595 -17.99 -12.27 -5.85
C THR A 595 -18.78 -12.63 -4.59
N THR A 596 -18.89 -13.92 -4.30
CA THR A 596 -19.47 -14.40 -3.04
C THR A 596 -18.46 -15.27 -2.33
N LEU A 597 -18.48 -15.23 -1.00
CA LEU A 597 -17.62 -16.08 -0.20
C LEU A 597 -17.89 -17.56 -0.51
N GLU A 598 -19.14 -17.95 -0.71
CA GLU A 598 -19.51 -19.31 -1.12
C GLU A 598 -18.86 -19.73 -2.46
N MET A 599 -18.84 -18.85 -3.46
CA MET A 599 -18.18 -19.13 -4.74
C MET A 599 -16.67 -19.34 -4.56
N LEU A 600 -16.02 -18.52 -3.74
CA LEU A 600 -14.58 -18.61 -3.45
C LEU A 600 -14.25 -19.88 -2.63
N LEU A 601 -15.09 -20.23 -1.67
CA LEU A 601 -14.94 -21.44 -0.86
C LEU A 601 -15.15 -22.73 -1.68
N ASN A 602 -16.10 -22.73 -2.61
CA ASN A 602 -16.38 -23.89 -3.45
C ASN A 602 -15.39 -24.08 -4.60
N ARG A 603 -14.58 -23.07 -4.94
CA ARG A 603 -13.56 -23.17 -5.98
C ARG A 603 -12.45 -24.13 -5.53
N ARG A 604 -12.35 -25.25 -6.24
CA ARG A 604 -11.38 -26.33 -5.99
C ARG A 604 -10.14 -26.17 -6.80
#